data_AF-A0A2H9SNJ3-F1
#
_entry.id   AF-A0A2H9SNJ3-F1
#
_cell.length_a   1.000
_cell.length_b   1.000
_cell.length_c   1.000
_cell.angle_alpha   90.00
_cell.angle_beta   90.00
_cell.angle_gamma   90.00
#
_symmetry.space_group_name_H-M   'P 1'
#
loop_
_entity.id
_entity.type
_entity.pdbx_description
1 polymer ?
#
loop_
_entity_poly.entity_id
_entity_poly.type
_entity_poly.pdbx_seq_one_letter_code
_entity_poly.pdbx_strand_id
1 'polypeptide(L)'
;MSGNNFFYNIEKSFVITIASVILLFSCSVVVTLLAPRHIDPTWTQPTSEYQVQMYEVMDPHVYISSAPVRSNEVQTVFHLKNKYSLLAFQEDQTTRIIAPQKLQKYITALDDKEMKLTTHLLLLRPPVTQKGADYDAVAQSQSKLAELHDQWEKAHPDWKEQDLLKPSFSILELYEPEGEEAFALAPLQGVLQDWVEKDFTIIDSLEQHPYKDSAGFIYVRNPVEYRISHYTFGNEKGWQYDPKGKAIKDIEELRSHSLGFRSRQEFIQQGELIYAYEGCWYCHTDQTRTLVQDVVLNGSDSFPAPPSSANEYIYQYITFAGTRRIGPDLSRVGVKKPSRDWHMSHFWSPKTASLGSIMPAFQHFFDNDPRGTSGTGMGIPNHRFEAIFQYLMTKGTRITPPTQAWWLGKDPIQTIEIIEGMKKLP
;
A
#
# COMPACT_ATOMS: atom_id res chain seq x y z
N MET A 1 -6.49 -0.70 -84.79
CA MET A 1 -6.91 -1.49 -83.62
C MET A 1 -5.84 -2.52 -83.34
N SER A 2 -4.95 -2.24 -82.39
CA SER A 2 -4.02 -3.20 -81.80
C SER A 2 -3.96 -2.82 -80.33
N GLY A 3 -4.55 -3.65 -79.48
CA GLY A 3 -4.71 -3.36 -78.07
C GLY A 3 -3.36 -3.28 -77.39
N ASN A 4 -3.07 -2.14 -76.75
CA ASN A 4 -1.96 -1.99 -75.81
C ASN A 4 -2.21 -2.92 -74.62
N ASN A 5 -1.81 -4.18 -74.74
CA ASN A 5 -1.72 -5.08 -73.59
C ASN A 5 -0.44 -4.72 -72.84
N PHE A 6 -0.58 -3.82 -71.87
CA PHE A 6 0.48 -3.35 -70.96
C PHE A 6 1.31 -4.47 -70.33
N PHE A 7 0.78 -5.70 -70.29
CA PHE A 7 1.38 -6.87 -69.64
C PHE A 7 2.19 -7.81 -70.56
N TYR A 8 2.30 -7.55 -71.87
CA TYR A 8 2.85 -8.56 -72.80
C TYR A 8 4.36 -8.84 -72.67
N ASN A 9 5.13 -8.01 -71.96
CA ASN A 9 6.57 -8.21 -71.75
C ASN A 9 6.99 -8.19 -70.27
N ILE A 10 6.10 -8.58 -69.35
CA ILE A 10 6.58 -8.79 -67.98
C ILE A 10 7.33 -10.12 -67.94
N GLU A 11 8.66 -10.03 -67.81
CA GLU A 11 9.48 -11.22 -67.64
C GLU A 11 9.03 -12.01 -66.41
N LYS A 12 8.98 -13.33 -66.55
CA LYS A 12 8.58 -14.23 -65.45
C LYS A 12 9.43 -14.02 -64.20
N SER A 13 10.70 -13.61 -64.36
CA SER A 13 11.62 -13.20 -63.31
C SER A 13 11.04 -12.08 -62.44
N PHE A 14 10.52 -11.02 -63.06
CA PHE A 14 9.94 -9.86 -62.37
C PHE A 14 8.71 -10.22 -61.54
N VAL A 15 7.80 -11.04 -62.11
CA VAL A 15 6.61 -11.52 -61.37
C VAL A 15 7.03 -12.36 -60.16
N ILE A 16 8.00 -13.26 -60.34
CA ILE A 16 8.53 -14.08 -59.25
C ILE A 16 9.17 -13.21 -58.18
N THR A 17 9.99 -12.22 -58.54
CA THR A 17 10.62 -11.32 -57.56
C THR A 17 9.58 -10.53 -56.76
N ILE A 18 8.57 -9.95 -57.40
CA ILE A 18 7.50 -9.24 -56.70
C ILE A 18 6.74 -10.19 -55.78
N ALA A 19 6.36 -11.37 -56.27
CA ALA A 19 5.67 -12.37 -55.46
C ALA A 19 6.50 -12.81 -54.25
N SER A 20 7.81 -13.03 -54.43
CA SER A 20 8.74 -13.36 -53.35
C SER A 20 8.86 -12.24 -52.33
N VAL A 21 8.98 -10.98 -52.76
CA VAL A 21 9.05 -9.82 -51.85
C VAL A 21 7.75 -9.69 -51.05
N ILE A 22 6.59 -9.81 -51.71
CA ILE A 22 5.28 -9.76 -51.04
C ILE A 22 5.15 -10.91 -50.04
N LEU A 23 5.54 -12.13 -50.41
CA LEU A 23 5.50 -13.29 -49.52
C LEU A 23 6.39 -13.08 -48.29
N LEU A 24 7.62 -12.59 -48.49
CA LEU A 24 8.61 -12.39 -47.44
C LEU A 24 8.16 -11.30 -46.45
N PHE A 25 7.65 -10.17 -46.95
CA PHE A 25 7.09 -9.11 -46.12
C PHE A 25 5.80 -9.55 -45.42
N SER A 26 4.89 -10.24 -46.11
CA SER A 26 3.65 -10.73 -45.50
C SER A 26 3.94 -11.76 -44.40
N CYS A 27 4.90 -12.66 -44.63
CA CYS A 27 5.35 -13.62 -43.62
C CYS A 27 6.00 -12.90 -42.42
N SER A 28 6.85 -11.91 -42.66
CA SER A 28 7.45 -11.10 -41.60
C SER A 28 6.40 -10.36 -40.77
N VAL A 29 5.40 -9.75 -41.39
CA VAL A 29 4.27 -9.08 -40.71
C VAL A 29 3.44 -10.08 -39.90
N VAL A 30 3.13 -11.25 -40.48
CA VAL A 30 2.42 -12.32 -39.77
C VAL A 30 3.21 -12.82 -38.57
N VAL A 31 4.51 -13.10 -38.72
CA VAL A 31 5.35 -13.57 -37.62
C VAL A 31 5.50 -12.50 -36.54
N THR A 32 5.64 -11.23 -36.91
CA THR A 32 5.83 -10.15 -35.92
C THR A 32 4.54 -9.74 -35.21
N LEU A 33 3.37 -9.87 -35.84
CA LEU A 33 2.09 -9.43 -35.25
C LEU A 33 1.24 -10.56 -34.69
N LEU A 34 1.30 -11.76 -35.28
CA LEU A 34 0.48 -12.90 -34.87
C LEU A 34 1.24 -13.90 -33.99
N ALA A 35 2.52 -14.17 -34.26
CA ALA A 35 3.28 -15.13 -33.43
C ALA A 35 3.37 -14.72 -31.95
N PRO A 36 3.48 -13.42 -31.58
CA PRO A 36 3.42 -13.02 -30.17
C PRO A 36 2.11 -13.37 -29.47
N ARG A 37 1.00 -13.47 -30.21
CA ARG A 37 -0.31 -13.90 -29.67
C ARG A 37 -0.41 -15.41 -29.45
N HIS A 38 0.61 -16.17 -29.87
CA HIS A 38 0.73 -17.61 -29.67
C HIS A 38 1.98 -17.95 -28.84
N ILE A 39 2.63 -16.95 -28.25
CA ILE A 39 3.62 -17.18 -27.19
C ILE A 39 2.87 -17.81 -26.02
N ASP A 40 3.51 -18.80 -25.41
CA ASP A 40 3.03 -19.44 -24.19
C ASP A 40 2.69 -18.35 -23.15
N PRO A 41 1.42 -18.28 -22.69
CA PRO A 41 0.98 -17.26 -21.74
C PRO A 41 1.85 -17.21 -20.48
N THR A 42 2.49 -18.32 -20.09
CA THR A 42 3.41 -18.37 -18.94
C THR A 42 4.64 -17.45 -19.07
N TRP A 43 4.98 -17.00 -20.29
CA TRP A 43 6.05 -16.03 -20.54
C TRP A 43 5.58 -14.57 -20.49
N THR A 44 4.27 -14.33 -20.55
CA THR A 44 3.69 -12.97 -20.65
C THR A 44 2.72 -12.64 -19.51
N GLN A 45 2.37 -13.62 -18.67
CA GLN A 45 1.49 -13.48 -17.53
C GLN A 45 2.26 -13.68 -16.21
N PRO A 46 1.83 -13.04 -15.11
CA PRO A 46 2.39 -13.28 -13.79
C PRO A 46 2.39 -14.77 -13.43
N THR A 47 3.44 -15.23 -12.75
CA THR A 47 3.65 -16.65 -12.42
C THR A 47 2.78 -17.15 -11.27
N SER A 48 2.04 -16.26 -10.58
CA SER A 48 1.03 -16.63 -9.58
C SER A 48 -0.10 -15.60 -9.48
N GLU A 49 -1.28 -16.06 -9.10
CA GLU A 49 -2.45 -15.20 -8.83
C GLU A 49 -2.17 -14.19 -7.70
N TYR A 50 -1.35 -14.60 -6.73
CA TYR A 50 -0.85 -13.71 -5.69
C TYR A 50 0.00 -12.56 -6.25
N GLN A 51 0.86 -12.85 -7.24
CA GLN A 51 1.59 -11.79 -7.94
C GLN A 51 0.60 -10.85 -8.62
N VAL A 52 -0.39 -11.35 -9.37
CA VAL A 52 -1.46 -10.52 -9.96
C VAL A 52 -2.18 -9.65 -8.90
N GLN A 53 -2.53 -10.21 -7.75
CA GLN A 53 -3.18 -9.47 -6.68
C GLN A 53 -2.26 -8.38 -6.11
N MET A 54 -0.99 -8.70 -5.85
CA MET A 54 0.03 -7.74 -5.42
C MET A 54 0.18 -6.60 -6.46
N TYR A 55 0.03 -6.95 -7.73
CA TYR A 55 0.16 -6.07 -8.90
C TYR A 55 -1.04 -5.14 -9.08
N GLU A 56 -2.25 -5.59 -8.76
CA GLU A 56 -3.50 -4.83 -8.95
C GLU A 56 -3.96 -4.09 -7.67
N VAL A 57 -3.64 -4.60 -6.48
CA VAL A 57 -4.24 -4.16 -5.20
C VAL A 57 -3.33 -3.26 -4.36
N MET A 58 -1.99 -3.43 -4.41
CA MET A 58 -1.13 -2.84 -3.37
C MET A 58 -0.88 -1.32 -3.45
N ASP A 59 -0.96 -0.70 -4.63
CA ASP A 59 -0.44 0.66 -4.82
C ASP A 59 -1.34 1.74 -5.46
N PRO A 60 -2.53 1.48 -6.02
CA PRO A 60 -3.33 2.58 -6.60
C PRO A 60 -4.25 3.32 -5.61
N HIS A 61 -4.43 2.83 -4.37
CA HIS A 61 -5.50 3.31 -3.47
C HIS A 61 -5.02 3.93 -2.16
N VAL A 62 -3.74 4.27 -2.03
CA VAL A 62 -3.25 5.08 -0.90
C VAL A 62 -2.98 6.50 -1.39
N TYR A 63 -3.48 7.48 -0.66
CA TYR A 63 -3.26 8.90 -0.91
C TYR A 63 -2.54 9.53 0.26
N ILE A 64 -1.61 10.42 -0.06
CA ILE A 64 -0.69 11.04 0.88
C ILE A 64 -0.84 12.56 0.70
N SER A 65 -1.18 13.26 1.76
CA SER A 65 -1.28 14.73 1.75
C SER A 65 0.08 15.37 1.51
N SER A 66 0.12 16.46 0.74
CA SER A 66 1.17 17.47 0.93
C SER A 66 1.00 18.05 2.33
N ALA A 67 2.07 18.05 3.14
CA ALA A 67 2.04 18.44 4.55
C ALA A 67 1.08 19.62 4.83
N PRO A 68 0.11 19.49 5.75
CA PRO A 68 -0.84 20.56 6.03
C PRO A 68 -0.10 21.79 6.54
N VAL A 69 -0.64 22.97 6.23
CA VAL A 69 -0.11 24.27 6.65
C VAL A 69 0.21 24.21 8.16
N ARG A 70 1.49 24.38 8.50
CA ARG A 70 2.03 24.35 9.89
C ARG A 70 2.20 22.96 10.53
N SER A 71 2.35 21.88 9.79
CA SER A 71 2.81 20.59 10.36
C SER A 71 3.83 19.88 9.47
N ASN A 72 4.71 19.09 10.09
CA ASN A 72 5.60 18.14 9.39
C ASN A 72 4.95 16.75 9.25
N GLU A 73 3.74 16.59 9.81
CA GLU A 73 2.98 15.35 9.81
C GLU A 73 2.20 15.20 8.51
N VAL A 74 2.52 14.15 7.78
CA VAL A 74 1.80 13.78 6.58
C VAL A 74 0.58 12.95 6.97
N GLN A 75 -0.58 13.29 6.42
CA GLN A 75 -1.79 12.48 6.52
C GLN A 75 -1.84 11.48 5.37
N THR A 76 -2.26 10.26 5.68
CA THR A 76 -2.40 9.15 4.72
C THR A 76 -3.81 8.59 4.77
N VAL A 77 -4.39 8.31 3.61
CA VAL A 77 -5.75 7.78 3.50
C VAL A 77 -5.83 6.64 2.50
N PHE A 78 -6.66 5.65 2.80
CA PHE A 78 -7.10 4.62 1.85
C PHE A 78 -8.28 5.16 1.05
N HIS A 79 -8.27 4.91 -0.26
CA HIS A 79 -9.41 5.12 -1.16
C HIS A 79 -10.14 3.80 -1.32
N LEU A 80 -11.29 3.67 -0.67
CA LEU A 80 -12.09 2.47 -0.67
C LEU A 80 -13.21 2.59 -1.71
N LYS A 81 -13.49 1.49 -2.41
CA LYS A 81 -14.52 1.41 -3.44
C LYS A 81 -15.36 0.15 -3.26
N ASN A 82 -16.66 0.30 -3.42
CA ASN A 82 -17.60 -0.82 -3.35
C ASN A 82 -17.25 -1.90 -4.39
N LYS A 83 -17.26 -3.17 -3.99
CA LYS A 83 -16.90 -4.36 -4.80
C LYS A 83 -15.41 -4.51 -5.18
N TYR A 84 -14.60 -3.47 -4.97
CA TYR A 84 -13.18 -3.45 -5.33
C TYR A 84 -12.26 -3.45 -4.11
N SER A 85 -12.74 -2.99 -2.95
CA SER A 85 -12.00 -3.06 -1.69
C SER A 85 -12.45 -4.25 -0.86
N LEU A 86 -11.48 -4.98 -0.30
CA LEU A 86 -11.73 -6.05 0.66
C LEU A 86 -11.56 -5.51 2.08
N LEU A 87 -12.60 -5.62 2.89
CA LEU A 87 -12.68 -5.00 4.21
C LEU A 87 -12.95 -6.05 5.28
N ALA A 88 -12.42 -5.81 6.49
CA ALA A 88 -12.75 -6.59 7.67
C ALA A 88 -13.15 -5.66 8.83
N PHE A 89 -14.09 -6.12 9.65
CA PHE A 89 -14.54 -5.42 10.85
C PHE A 89 -14.38 -6.36 12.02
N GLN A 90 -13.28 -6.21 12.76
CA GLN A 90 -12.87 -7.14 13.80
C GLN A 90 -12.78 -6.44 15.15
N GLU A 91 -13.46 -7.02 16.14
CA GLU A 91 -13.32 -6.62 17.53
C GLU A 91 -12.02 -7.18 18.14
N ASP A 92 -11.42 -6.44 19.06
CA ASP A 92 -10.23 -6.85 19.81
C ASP A 92 -10.46 -6.70 21.31
N GLN A 93 -9.42 -6.73 22.15
CA GLN A 93 -9.61 -6.63 23.60
C GLN A 93 -10.14 -5.26 24.05
N THR A 94 -9.89 -4.19 23.29
CA THR A 94 -10.22 -2.81 23.69
C THR A 94 -11.18 -2.12 22.72
N THR A 95 -11.47 -2.71 21.57
CA THR A 95 -12.35 -2.17 20.53
C THR A 95 -13.61 -3.01 20.40
N ARG A 96 -14.78 -2.35 20.39
CA ARG A 96 -16.06 -2.98 20.03
C ARG A 96 -16.71 -2.23 18.89
N ILE A 97 -17.47 -2.98 18.10
CA ILE A 97 -18.17 -2.47 16.93
C ILE A 97 -19.66 -2.64 17.14
N ILE A 98 -20.39 -1.53 17.13
CA ILE A 98 -21.84 -1.51 17.20
C ILE A 98 -22.41 -1.26 15.79
N ALA A 99 -23.54 -1.90 15.47
CA ALA A 99 -24.17 -1.71 14.18
C ALA A 99 -25.68 -1.97 14.22
N PRO A 100 -26.44 -1.41 13.26
CA PRO A 100 -27.80 -1.84 12.98
C PRO A 100 -27.86 -3.35 12.70
N GLN A 101 -29.00 -3.98 12.98
CA GLN A 101 -29.18 -5.44 12.85
C GLN A 101 -28.76 -5.98 11.46
N LYS A 102 -29.03 -5.23 10.38
CA LYS A 102 -28.66 -5.62 9.01
C LYS A 102 -27.14 -5.73 8.77
N LEU A 103 -26.34 -4.98 9.53
CA LEU A 103 -24.88 -4.89 9.35
C LEU A 103 -24.10 -5.78 10.33
N GLN A 104 -24.73 -6.27 11.40
CA GLN A 104 -24.06 -7.12 12.41
C GLN A 104 -23.41 -8.37 11.81
N LYS A 105 -23.95 -8.91 10.72
CA LYS A 105 -23.38 -10.07 10.01
C LYS A 105 -21.94 -9.82 9.52
N TYR A 106 -21.54 -8.57 9.30
CA TYR A 106 -20.19 -8.20 8.82
C TYR A 106 -19.15 -8.07 9.92
N ILE A 107 -19.55 -8.13 11.20
CA ILE A 107 -18.66 -7.98 12.34
C ILE A 107 -18.10 -9.36 12.73
N THR A 108 -16.77 -9.44 12.82
CA THR A 108 -16.02 -10.52 13.45
C THR A 108 -15.90 -10.21 14.95
N ALA A 109 -16.64 -10.94 15.77
CA ALA A 109 -16.59 -10.77 17.23
C ALA A 109 -15.25 -11.27 17.79
N LEU A 110 -14.90 -10.85 19.01
CA LEU A 110 -13.64 -11.21 19.66
C LEU A 110 -13.39 -12.73 19.73
N ASP A 111 -14.44 -13.51 19.94
CA ASP A 111 -14.39 -14.97 20.10
C ASP A 111 -14.66 -15.74 18.78
N ASP A 112 -14.89 -15.04 17.67
CA ASP A 112 -15.09 -15.69 16.37
C ASP A 112 -13.79 -16.37 15.93
N LYS A 113 -13.90 -17.67 15.58
CA LYS A 113 -12.77 -18.46 15.10
C LYS A 113 -12.35 -18.10 13.68
N GLU A 114 -13.32 -17.69 12.88
CA GLU A 114 -13.17 -17.39 11.45
C GLU A 114 -13.39 -15.90 11.20
N MET A 115 -12.48 -15.30 10.44
CA MET A 115 -12.56 -13.88 10.10
C MET A 115 -13.62 -13.64 9.02
N LYS A 116 -14.45 -12.61 9.20
CA LYS A 116 -15.43 -12.19 8.20
C LYS A 116 -14.86 -11.06 7.36
N LEU A 117 -14.91 -11.26 6.05
CA LEU A 117 -14.49 -10.29 5.05
C LEU A 117 -15.68 -9.90 4.16
N THR A 118 -15.63 -8.71 3.59
CA THR A 118 -16.69 -8.17 2.75
C THR A 118 -16.11 -7.28 1.66
N THR A 119 -16.77 -7.26 0.50
CA THR A 119 -16.50 -6.28 -0.56
C THR A 119 -17.55 -5.17 -0.61
N HIS A 120 -18.60 -5.29 0.22
CA HIS A 120 -19.56 -4.26 0.44
C HIS A 120 -18.89 -3.07 1.15
N LEU A 121 -19.01 -1.88 0.56
CA LEU A 121 -18.38 -0.69 1.12
C LEU A 121 -19.03 -0.32 2.45
N LEU A 122 -18.27 -0.47 3.53
CA LEU A 122 -18.67 -0.15 4.89
C LEU A 122 -17.51 0.57 5.59
N LEU A 123 -17.83 1.37 6.60
CA LEU A 123 -16.84 2.12 7.36
C LEU A 123 -17.16 2.14 8.86
N LEU A 124 -16.12 2.35 9.64
CA LEU A 124 -16.21 2.66 11.06
C LEU A 124 -16.17 4.16 11.28
N ARG A 125 -16.94 4.66 12.24
CA ARG A 125 -16.88 6.05 12.71
C ARG A 125 -17.17 6.14 14.21
N PRO A 126 -16.87 7.26 14.87
CA PRO A 126 -17.42 7.54 16.19
C PRO A 126 -18.96 7.51 16.14
N PRO A 127 -19.65 6.98 17.17
CA PRO A 127 -21.11 6.90 17.18
C PRO A 127 -21.73 8.28 17.02
N VAL A 128 -22.65 8.42 16.05
CA VAL A 128 -23.38 9.68 15.80
C VAL A 128 -24.88 9.50 15.92
N THR A 129 -25.56 10.54 16.41
CA THR A 129 -27.02 10.59 16.41
C THR A 129 -27.51 11.00 15.02
N GLN A 130 -28.13 10.07 14.28
CA GLN A 130 -28.78 10.38 13.00
C GLN A 130 -30.24 10.74 13.23
N LYS A 131 -30.67 11.92 12.76
CA LYS A 131 -32.09 12.33 12.85
C LYS A 131 -32.95 11.44 11.93
N GLY A 132 -33.94 10.77 12.51
CA GLY A 132 -34.89 9.93 11.77
C GLY A 132 -34.40 8.53 11.44
N ALA A 133 -33.28 8.08 12.01
CA ALA A 133 -32.82 6.71 11.88
C ALA A 133 -33.47 5.81 12.94
N ASP A 134 -33.81 4.58 12.57
CA ASP A 134 -34.31 3.54 13.48
C ASP A 134 -33.24 3.00 14.44
N TYR A 135 -32.01 3.49 14.34
CA TYR A 135 -30.86 3.05 15.11
C TYR A 135 -30.16 4.24 15.79
N ASP A 136 -30.14 4.23 17.13
CA ASP A 136 -29.43 5.23 17.94
C ASP A 136 -28.05 4.70 18.35
N ALA A 137 -27.03 5.00 17.54
CA ALA A 137 -25.67 4.56 17.78
C ALA A 137 -25.08 5.10 19.09
N VAL A 138 -25.46 6.31 19.51
CA VAL A 138 -24.91 6.93 20.74
C VAL A 138 -25.46 6.21 21.97
N ALA A 139 -26.76 5.95 22.02
CA ALA A 139 -27.37 5.21 23.11
C ALA A 139 -26.83 3.77 23.18
N GLN A 140 -26.70 3.10 22.03
CA GLN A 140 -26.13 1.75 21.95
C GLN A 140 -24.66 1.72 22.41
N SER A 141 -23.87 2.72 22.02
CA SER A 141 -22.48 2.87 22.48
C SER A 141 -22.38 3.01 23.99
N GLN A 142 -23.20 3.87 24.60
CA GLN A 142 -23.21 4.07 26.05
C GLN A 142 -23.63 2.79 26.79
N SER A 143 -24.66 2.11 26.29
CA SER A 143 -25.11 0.82 26.84
C SER A 143 -24.00 -0.23 26.76
N LYS A 144 -23.32 -0.33 25.61
CA LYS A 144 -22.24 -1.30 25.41
C LYS A 144 -21.04 -1.01 26.30
N LEU A 145 -20.66 0.25 26.46
CA LEU A 145 -19.58 0.65 27.37
C LEU A 145 -19.90 0.29 28.83
N ALA A 146 -21.14 0.55 29.27
CA ALA A 146 -21.58 0.19 30.61
C ALA A 146 -21.55 -1.33 30.84
N GLU A 147 -21.99 -2.12 29.85
CA GLU A 147 -21.91 -3.59 29.87
C GLU A 147 -20.47 -4.09 30.03
N LEU A 148 -19.53 -3.55 29.24
CA LEU A 148 -18.11 -3.94 29.31
C LEU A 148 -17.47 -3.57 30.64
N HIS A 149 -17.79 -2.40 31.19
CA HIS A 149 -17.30 -2.00 32.51
C HIS A 149 -17.86 -2.89 33.61
N ASP A 150 -19.15 -3.24 33.57
CA ASP A 150 -19.77 -4.17 34.52
C ASP A 150 -19.14 -5.58 34.42
N GLN A 151 -18.90 -6.08 33.21
CA GLN A 151 -18.20 -7.35 32.99
C GLN A 151 -16.77 -7.33 33.56
N TRP A 152 -16.03 -6.24 33.33
CA TRP A 152 -14.67 -6.09 33.83
C TRP A 152 -14.62 -6.00 35.36
N GLU A 153 -15.53 -5.22 35.97
CA GLU A 153 -15.65 -5.12 37.44
C GLU A 153 -15.95 -6.46 38.08
N LYS A 154 -16.85 -7.26 37.47
CA LYS A 154 -17.16 -8.62 37.94
C LYS A 154 -15.95 -9.55 37.86
N ALA A 155 -15.10 -9.39 36.85
CA ALA A 155 -13.88 -10.16 36.70
C ALA A 155 -12.75 -9.71 37.65
N HIS A 156 -12.81 -8.48 38.17
CA HIS A 156 -11.78 -7.88 39.05
C HIS A 156 -12.42 -7.30 40.31
N PRO A 157 -12.98 -8.11 41.23
CA PRO A 157 -13.76 -7.61 42.37
C PRO A 157 -12.98 -6.73 43.35
N ASP A 158 -11.66 -6.88 43.41
CA ASP A 158 -10.72 -6.16 44.26
C ASP A 158 -10.07 -4.94 43.58
N TRP A 159 -10.55 -4.55 42.39
CA TRP A 159 -9.96 -3.46 41.60
C TRP A 159 -9.83 -2.13 42.36
N LYS A 160 -10.77 -1.83 43.26
CA LYS A 160 -10.74 -0.62 44.10
C LYS A 160 -9.71 -0.70 45.21
N GLU A 161 -9.48 -1.90 45.76
CA GLU A 161 -8.50 -2.12 46.82
C GLU A 161 -7.07 -2.09 46.25
N GLN A 162 -6.92 -2.53 44.99
CA GLN A 162 -5.67 -2.49 44.24
C GLN A 162 -5.40 -1.15 43.51
N ASP A 163 -6.26 -0.14 43.69
CA ASP A 163 -6.17 1.16 43.02
C ASP A 163 -6.05 1.06 41.48
N LEU A 164 -6.74 0.07 40.89
CA LEU A 164 -6.76 -0.13 39.44
C LEU A 164 -7.70 0.86 38.76
N LEU A 165 -7.32 1.35 37.59
CA LEU A 165 -8.20 2.14 36.74
C LEU A 165 -9.02 1.22 35.83
N LYS A 166 -10.29 1.59 35.59
CA LYS A 166 -11.11 0.90 34.61
C LYS A 166 -10.48 1.00 33.22
N PRO A 167 -10.56 -0.08 32.41
CA PRO A 167 -10.06 -0.05 31.05
C PRO A 167 -10.85 0.96 30.20
N SER A 168 -10.14 1.59 29.27
CA SER A 168 -10.73 2.37 28.20
C SER A 168 -11.15 1.44 27.07
N PHE A 169 -12.38 1.59 26.58
CA PHE A 169 -12.87 0.87 25.41
C PHE A 169 -13.20 1.86 24.29
N SER A 170 -12.75 1.54 23.08
CA SER A 170 -13.13 2.24 21.86
C SER A 170 -14.39 1.59 21.29
N ILE A 171 -15.49 2.34 21.25
CA ILE A 171 -16.75 1.87 20.66
C ILE A 171 -16.96 2.59 19.33
N LEU A 172 -16.96 1.84 18.23
CA LEU A 172 -17.12 2.37 16.87
C LEU A 172 -18.44 1.91 16.27
N GLU A 173 -19.08 2.80 15.51
CA GLU A 173 -20.28 2.49 14.74
C GLU A 173 -19.89 2.01 13.34
N LEU A 174 -20.33 0.82 12.97
CA LEU A 174 -20.30 0.33 11.60
C LEU A 174 -21.52 0.85 10.83
N TYR A 175 -21.25 1.49 9.70
CA TYR A 175 -22.30 2.07 8.86
C TYR A 175 -21.97 1.97 7.37
N GLU A 176 -22.98 2.23 6.56
CA GLU A 176 -22.92 2.24 5.09
C GLU A 176 -22.81 3.70 4.61
N PRO A 177 -21.70 4.10 3.95
CA PRO A 177 -21.56 5.46 3.41
C PRO A 177 -22.51 5.72 2.23
N GLU A 178 -22.85 6.99 1.98
CA GLU A 178 -23.83 7.38 0.94
C GLU A 178 -23.32 7.19 -0.51
N GLY A 179 -22.02 6.98 -0.71
CA GLY A 179 -21.37 6.89 -2.02
C GLY A 179 -20.82 5.51 -2.35
N GLU A 180 -20.41 5.31 -3.61
CA GLU A 180 -19.73 4.09 -4.09
C GLU A 180 -18.22 4.09 -3.78
N GLU A 181 -17.71 5.23 -3.32
CA GLU A 181 -16.35 5.39 -2.82
C GLU A 181 -16.33 6.13 -1.49
N ALA A 182 -15.31 5.84 -0.69
CA ALA A 182 -15.09 6.52 0.57
C ALA A 182 -13.59 6.53 0.92
N PHE A 183 -13.23 7.34 1.90
CA PHE A 183 -11.85 7.47 2.35
C PHE A 183 -11.73 7.04 3.79
N ALA A 184 -10.72 6.22 4.09
CA ALA A 184 -10.42 5.77 5.44
C ALA A 184 -9.03 6.23 5.86
N LEU A 185 -8.79 6.40 7.16
CA LEU A 185 -7.45 6.64 7.69
C LEU A 185 -6.54 5.48 7.29
N ALA A 186 -5.40 5.82 6.69
CA ALA A 186 -4.32 4.87 6.47
C ALA A 186 -3.21 5.15 7.48
N PRO A 187 -2.59 4.12 8.08
CA PRO A 187 -1.45 4.29 8.95
C PRO A 187 -0.20 4.68 8.15
N LEU A 188 0.64 5.52 8.75
CA LEU A 188 1.90 6.00 8.16
C LEU A 188 2.97 4.91 7.96
N GLN A 189 2.82 3.75 8.62
CA GLN A 189 3.88 2.72 8.68
C GLN A 189 3.51 1.48 7.87
N GLY A 190 4.15 1.30 6.70
CA GLY A 190 4.18 0.03 5.98
C GLY A 190 2.88 -0.37 5.27
N VAL A 191 3.03 -0.89 4.06
CA VAL A 191 1.93 -1.37 3.19
C VAL A 191 1.37 -2.71 3.66
N LEU A 192 2.11 -3.40 4.52
CA LEU A 192 1.90 -4.81 4.82
C LEU A 192 1.04 -5.03 6.07
N GLN A 193 0.21 -4.07 6.50
CA GLN A 193 -0.38 -4.17 7.83
C GLN A 193 -1.38 -5.31 7.97
N ASP A 194 -2.22 -5.54 6.96
CA ASP A 194 -3.36 -6.46 7.10
C ASP A 194 -3.28 -7.56 6.04
N TRP A 195 -2.80 -8.72 6.49
CA TRP A 195 -2.69 -9.96 5.72
C TRP A 195 -3.66 -10.95 6.34
N VAL A 196 -4.36 -11.71 5.50
CA VAL A 196 -5.22 -12.77 6.01
C VAL A 196 -4.35 -13.97 6.37
N GLU A 197 -4.10 -14.14 7.66
CA GLU A 197 -3.30 -15.24 8.24
C GLU A 197 -4.17 -16.39 8.79
N LYS A 198 -5.50 -16.21 8.85
CA LYS A 198 -6.48 -17.12 9.45
C LYS A 198 -7.46 -17.66 8.41
N ASP A 199 -8.20 -18.70 8.77
CA ASP A 199 -9.44 -19.08 8.10
C ASP A 199 -10.37 -17.86 8.04
N PHE A 200 -10.95 -17.62 6.85
CA PHE A 200 -11.84 -16.49 6.61
C PHE A 200 -13.03 -16.92 5.76
N THR A 201 -14.15 -16.26 5.99
CA THR A 201 -15.32 -16.29 5.11
C THR A 201 -15.52 -14.93 4.49
N ILE A 202 -15.75 -14.91 3.17
CA ILE A 202 -16.21 -13.70 2.50
C ILE A 202 -17.74 -13.76 2.43
N ILE A 203 -18.38 -12.81 3.10
CA ILE A 203 -19.83 -12.80 3.34
C ILE A 203 -20.60 -12.54 2.05
N ASP A 204 -20.04 -11.73 1.16
CA ASP A 204 -20.65 -11.43 -0.14
C ASP A 204 -20.16 -12.42 -1.20
N SER A 205 -20.95 -12.65 -2.26
CA SER A 205 -20.52 -13.58 -3.31
C SER A 205 -19.36 -12.99 -4.13
N LEU A 206 -18.14 -13.43 -3.81
CA LEU A 206 -16.95 -13.22 -4.65
C LEU A 206 -16.92 -14.16 -5.86
N GLU A 207 -18.07 -14.47 -6.47
CA GLU A 207 -18.13 -15.35 -7.65
C GLU A 207 -17.31 -14.83 -8.85
N GLN A 208 -16.80 -13.60 -8.77
CA GLN A 208 -16.10 -12.92 -9.86
C GLN A 208 -14.62 -12.63 -9.60
N HIS A 209 -14.07 -12.96 -8.43
CA HIS A 209 -12.66 -12.67 -8.14
C HIS A 209 -11.82 -13.95 -8.24
N PRO A 210 -10.90 -14.06 -9.23
CA PRO A 210 -10.19 -15.30 -9.54
C PRO A 210 -9.32 -15.79 -8.39
N TYR A 211 -8.91 -14.89 -7.48
CA TYR A 211 -8.00 -15.20 -6.41
C TYR A 211 -8.67 -15.65 -5.11
N LYS A 212 -10.01 -15.67 -4.95
CA LYS A 212 -10.73 -15.88 -3.65
C LYS A 212 -10.21 -17.02 -2.75
N ASP A 213 -9.69 -18.10 -3.34
CA ASP A 213 -9.24 -19.30 -2.62
C ASP A 213 -7.70 -19.41 -2.51
N SER A 214 -6.95 -18.43 -3.02
CA SER A 214 -5.49 -18.38 -2.94
C SER A 214 -5.00 -18.03 -1.52
N ALA A 215 -3.83 -18.52 -1.11
CA ALA A 215 -3.27 -18.15 0.20
C ALA A 215 -2.74 -16.69 0.23
N GLY A 216 -3.17 -15.91 1.23
CA GLY A 216 -2.62 -14.57 1.54
C GLY A 216 -3.25 -13.40 0.79
N PHE A 217 -4.42 -12.95 1.25
CA PHE A 217 -5.06 -11.71 0.76
C PHE A 217 -4.63 -10.50 1.56
N ILE A 218 -4.58 -9.35 0.87
CA ILE A 218 -4.49 -8.04 1.50
C ILE A 218 -5.92 -7.48 1.62
N TYR A 219 -6.21 -6.89 2.78
CA TYR A 219 -7.48 -6.24 3.08
C TYR A 219 -7.22 -4.97 3.89
N VAL A 220 -8.27 -4.18 4.15
CA VAL A 220 -8.20 -3.08 5.12
C VAL A 220 -8.98 -3.49 6.35
N ARG A 221 -8.29 -3.63 7.49
CA ARG A 221 -8.92 -3.95 8.77
C ARG A 221 -9.44 -2.68 9.42
N ASN A 222 -10.66 -2.76 9.94
CA ASN A 222 -11.30 -1.70 10.73
C ASN A 222 -11.16 -0.31 10.08
N PRO A 223 -11.55 -0.14 8.80
CA PRO A 223 -11.39 1.13 8.10
C PRO A 223 -12.22 2.22 8.78
N VAL A 224 -11.54 3.15 9.46
CA VAL A 224 -12.18 4.31 10.09
C VAL A 224 -12.27 5.45 9.08
N GLU A 225 -13.46 6.01 8.89
CA GLU A 225 -13.72 7.08 7.93
C GLU A 225 -12.78 8.28 8.14
N TYR A 226 -12.16 8.74 7.06
CA TYR A 226 -11.37 9.96 7.03
C TYR A 226 -12.29 11.18 6.91
N ARG A 227 -12.21 12.06 7.90
CA ARG A 227 -13.07 13.24 8.03
C ARG A 227 -12.23 14.45 8.38
N ILE A 228 -12.66 15.61 7.91
CA ILE A 228 -11.94 16.87 8.12
C ILE A 228 -12.85 17.97 8.64
N SER A 229 -12.25 18.91 9.37
CA SER A 229 -12.87 20.20 9.66
C SER A 229 -11.99 21.34 9.13
N HIS A 230 -12.65 22.38 8.63
CA HIS A 230 -11.98 23.61 8.19
C HIS A 230 -11.89 24.56 9.37
N TYR A 231 -10.74 25.22 9.51
CA TYR A 231 -10.52 26.25 10.51
C TYR A 231 -9.95 27.52 9.90
N THR A 232 -10.06 28.61 10.64
CA THR A 232 -9.42 29.88 10.30
C THR A 232 -8.60 30.32 11.51
N PHE A 233 -7.31 30.59 11.30
CA PHE A 233 -6.41 31.07 12.34
C PHE A 233 -5.72 32.34 11.85
N GLY A 234 -6.03 33.48 12.45
CA GLY A 234 -5.63 34.79 11.92
C GLY A 234 -6.20 34.99 10.52
N ASN A 235 -5.33 35.20 9.53
CA ASN A 235 -5.71 35.36 8.11
C ASN A 235 -5.57 34.06 7.30
N GLU A 236 -5.13 32.97 7.92
CA GLU A 236 -4.93 31.70 7.23
C GLU A 236 -6.17 30.80 7.39
N LYS A 237 -6.56 30.17 6.29
CA LYS A 237 -7.56 29.11 6.26
C LYS A 237 -6.82 27.79 6.11
N GLY A 238 -7.25 26.80 6.89
CA GLY A 238 -6.68 25.47 6.85
C GLY A 238 -7.73 24.40 7.08
N TRP A 239 -7.27 23.16 7.05
CA TRP A 239 -8.05 22.00 7.39
C TRP A 239 -7.23 21.13 8.34
N GLN A 240 -7.94 20.31 9.11
CA GLN A 240 -7.32 19.29 9.96
C GLN A 240 -8.17 18.03 9.92
N TYR A 241 -7.55 16.89 10.19
CA TYR A 241 -8.28 15.68 10.49
C TYR A 241 -9.19 15.91 11.71
N ASP A 242 -10.44 15.53 11.59
CA ASP A 242 -11.44 15.65 12.64
C ASP A 242 -12.44 14.49 12.53
N PRO A 243 -12.44 13.53 13.48
CA PRO A 243 -13.37 12.40 13.48
C PRO A 243 -14.85 12.81 13.47
N LYS A 244 -15.16 14.03 13.95
CA LYS A 244 -16.52 14.58 14.00
C LYS A 244 -16.80 15.54 12.83
N GLY A 245 -15.81 15.74 11.95
CA GLY A 245 -15.88 16.62 10.79
C GLY A 245 -16.76 16.08 9.66
N LYS A 246 -16.48 16.55 8.44
CA LYS A 246 -17.16 16.11 7.23
C LYS A 246 -16.36 15.04 6.52
N ALA A 247 -17.05 14.05 5.99
CA ALA A 247 -16.50 13.06 5.07
C ALA A 247 -15.99 13.74 3.80
N ILE A 248 -14.94 13.18 3.22
CA ILE A 248 -14.51 13.57 1.87
C ILE A 248 -15.47 12.96 0.86
N LYS A 249 -16.01 13.81 -0.01
CA LYS A 249 -17.09 13.45 -0.93
C LYS A 249 -16.62 12.55 -2.07
N ASP A 250 -15.51 12.92 -2.70
CA ASP A 250 -14.99 12.28 -3.89
C ASP A 250 -13.48 12.51 -4.04
N ILE A 251 -12.88 11.80 -4.99
CA ILE A 251 -11.43 11.90 -5.23
C ILE A 251 -10.99 13.29 -5.69
N GLU A 252 -11.86 14.06 -6.35
CA GLU A 252 -11.56 15.41 -6.82
C GLU A 252 -11.44 16.39 -5.64
N GLU A 253 -12.31 16.25 -4.63
CA GLU A 253 -12.17 16.99 -3.37
C GLU A 253 -10.84 16.65 -2.68
N LEU A 254 -10.51 15.36 -2.55
CA LEU A 254 -9.28 14.90 -1.90
C LEU A 254 -8.02 15.46 -2.57
N ARG A 255 -7.99 15.44 -3.91
CA ARG A 255 -6.85 15.90 -4.73
C ARG A 255 -6.86 17.41 -4.99
N SER A 256 -7.87 18.13 -4.50
CA SER A 256 -7.98 19.58 -4.69
C SER A 256 -6.75 20.30 -4.15
N HIS A 257 -6.45 21.51 -4.67
CA HIS A 257 -5.34 22.31 -4.17
C HIS A 257 -5.44 22.60 -2.65
N SER A 258 -6.65 22.61 -2.09
CA SER A 258 -6.89 22.83 -0.67
C SER A 258 -6.41 21.66 0.19
N LEU A 259 -6.70 20.42 -0.23
CA LEU A 259 -6.36 19.21 0.54
C LEU A 259 -5.01 18.60 0.12
N GLY A 260 -4.61 18.77 -1.13
CA GLY A 260 -3.25 18.53 -1.62
C GLY A 260 -2.82 17.06 -1.61
N PHE A 261 -3.75 16.11 -1.59
CA PHE A 261 -3.39 14.69 -1.64
C PHE A 261 -2.94 14.27 -3.03
N ARG A 262 -1.94 13.39 -3.05
CA ARG A 262 -1.45 12.72 -4.25
C ARG A 262 -1.40 11.22 -4.00
N SER A 263 -1.54 10.42 -5.05
CA SER A 263 -1.48 8.98 -4.86
C SER A 263 -0.05 8.57 -4.47
N ARG A 264 0.07 7.51 -3.67
CA ARG A 264 1.37 6.94 -3.31
C ARG A 264 2.14 6.47 -4.55
N GLN A 265 1.43 5.94 -5.55
CA GLN A 265 2.01 5.58 -6.84
C GLN A 265 2.67 6.79 -7.54
N GLU A 266 2.02 7.95 -7.56
CA GLU A 266 2.60 9.18 -8.12
C GLU A 266 3.88 9.59 -7.38
N PHE A 267 3.90 9.45 -6.04
CA PHE A 267 5.09 9.70 -5.24
C PHE A 267 6.21 8.71 -5.54
N ILE A 268 5.91 7.41 -5.67
CA ILE A 268 6.89 6.37 -6.01
C ILE A 268 7.53 6.65 -7.36
N GLN A 269 6.72 6.94 -8.39
CA GLN A 269 7.23 7.26 -9.74
C GLN A 269 8.10 8.52 -9.73
N GLN A 270 7.68 9.55 -9.00
CA GLN A 270 8.47 10.77 -8.84
C GLN A 270 9.77 10.49 -8.06
N GLY A 271 9.72 9.65 -7.03
CA GLY A 271 10.86 9.29 -6.20
C GLY A 271 11.90 8.49 -6.97
N GLU A 272 11.45 7.61 -7.87
CA GLU A 272 12.32 6.89 -8.81
C GLU A 272 13.10 7.86 -9.71
N LEU A 273 12.42 8.87 -10.27
CA LEU A 273 13.07 9.90 -11.07
C LEU A 273 14.05 10.74 -10.25
N ILE A 274 13.66 11.13 -9.02
CA ILE A 274 14.55 11.86 -8.10
C ILE A 274 15.79 11.00 -7.79
N TYR A 275 15.63 9.72 -7.49
CA TYR A 275 16.75 8.79 -7.26
C TYR A 275 17.73 8.75 -8.43
N ALA A 276 17.21 8.80 -9.66
CA ALA A 276 17.99 8.87 -10.88
C ALA A 276 18.73 10.22 -11.02
N TYR A 277 18.00 11.34 -10.91
CA TYR A 277 18.51 12.70 -11.12
C TYR A 277 19.54 13.14 -10.07
N GLU A 278 19.33 12.72 -8.82
CA GLU A 278 20.24 12.99 -7.71
C GLU A 278 21.48 12.07 -7.75
N GLY A 279 21.53 11.12 -8.68
CA GLY A 279 22.67 10.23 -8.89
C GLY A 279 22.88 9.23 -7.76
N CYS A 280 21.85 8.92 -6.96
CA CYS A 280 21.96 8.00 -5.83
C CYS A 280 22.51 6.62 -6.25
N TRP A 281 22.12 6.15 -7.44
CA TRP A 281 22.53 4.88 -8.04
C TRP A 281 24.04 4.79 -8.37
N TYR A 282 24.78 5.91 -8.41
CA TYR A 282 26.24 5.86 -8.55
C TYR A 282 26.94 5.36 -7.28
N CYS A 283 26.29 5.52 -6.13
CA CYS A 283 26.85 5.17 -4.82
C CYS A 283 26.18 3.92 -4.22
N HIS A 284 24.91 3.69 -4.55
CA HIS A 284 24.09 2.65 -3.96
C HIS A 284 23.61 1.65 -5.02
N THR A 285 23.89 0.38 -4.77
CA THR A 285 23.30 -0.72 -5.53
C THR A 285 21.89 -1.00 -5.02
N ASP A 286 21.06 -1.55 -5.89
CA ASP A 286 19.70 -2.00 -5.57
C ASP A 286 19.59 -3.51 -5.81
N GLN A 287 20.56 -4.31 -5.34
CA GLN A 287 20.61 -5.74 -5.61
C GLN A 287 21.34 -6.53 -4.51
N THR A 288 20.59 -7.26 -3.69
CA THR A 288 21.15 -8.27 -2.77
C THR A 288 21.58 -9.50 -3.57
N ARG A 289 22.88 -9.83 -3.54
CA ARG A 289 23.42 -11.01 -4.23
C ARG A 289 23.20 -12.28 -3.42
N THR A 290 23.41 -13.44 -4.05
CA THR A 290 23.31 -14.77 -3.41
C THR A 290 24.48 -15.10 -2.48
N LEU A 291 25.41 -14.18 -2.26
CA LEU A 291 26.52 -14.37 -1.32
C LEU A 291 26.00 -14.29 0.12
N VAL A 292 26.45 -15.21 0.97
CA VAL A 292 26.07 -15.24 2.40
C VAL A 292 26.33 -13.88 3.06
N GLN A 293 27.45 -13.23 2.74
CA GLN A 293 27.79 -11.93 3.29
C GLN A 293 26.80 -10.83 2.87
N ASP A 294 26.31 -10.85 1.63
CA ASP A 294 25.33 -9.88 1.14
C ASP A 294 23.96 -10.10 1.79
N VAL A 295 23.52 -11.36 1.85
CA VAL A 295 22.27 -11.78 2.47
C VAL A 295 22.22 -11.41 3.96
N VAL A 296 23.32 -11.62 4.69
CA VAL A 296 23.42 -11.22 6.10
C VAL A 296 23.50 -9.70 6.24
N LEU A 297 24.34 -9.03 5.45
CA LEU A 297 24.53 -7.58 5.55
C LEU A 297 23.25 -6.79 5.20
N ASN A 298 22.49 -7.25 4.22
CA ASN A 298 21.28 -6.58 3.75
C ASN A 298 20.01 -7.02 4.51
N GLY A 299 20.12 -8.03 5.36
CA GLY A 299 19.05 -8.52 6.23
C GLY A 299 18.58 -7.50 7.27
N SER A 300 17.53 -7.88 7.98
CA SER A 300 17.10 -7.24 9.22
C SER A 300 17.86 -7.82 10.42
N ASP A 301 17.65 -7.26 11.61
CA ASP A 301 18.27 -7.79 12.84
C ASP A 301 17.81 -9.21 13.15
N SER A 302 16.64 -9.61 12.66
CA SER A 302 16.01 -10.90 12.94
C SER A 302 16.17 -11.92 11.81
N PHE A 303 16.31 -11.47 10.55
CA PHE A 303 16.27 -12.35 9.40
C PHE A 303 17.26 -11.96 8.29
N PRO A 304 17.96 -12.93 7.69
CA PRO A 304 18.75 -12.69 6.49
C PRO A 304 17.86 -12.21 5.34
N ALA A 305 18.37 -11.29 4.51
CA ALA A 305 17.63 -10.80 3.36
C ALA A 305 17.56 -11.86 2.24
N PRO A 306 16.40 -12.09 1.61
CA PRO A 306 16.38 -12.91 0.42
C PRO A 306 17.22 -12.26 -0.70
N PRO A 307 17.92 -13.06 -1.52
CA PRO A 307 18.55 -12.55 -2.74
C PRO A 307 17.54 -11.82 -3.61
N SER A 308 17.97 -10.75 -4.26
CA SER A 308 17.11 -9.98 -5.17
C SER A 308 16.73 -10.84 -6.37
N SER A 309 15.46 -10.75 -6.76
CA SER A 309 14.90 -11.47 -7.91
C SER A 309 14.35 -10.50 -8.97
N ALA A 310 14.32 -10.93 -10.23
CA ALA A 310 13.94 -10.08 -11.36
C ALA A 310 12.52 -9.52 -11.25
N ASN A 311 11.61 -10.25 -10.60
CA ASN A 311 10.24 -9.81 -10.34
C ASN A 311 10.18 -8.54 -9.48
N GLU A 312 11.19 -8.23 -8.65
CA GLU A 312 11.22 -7.03 -7.80
C GLU A 312 11.34 -5.71 -8.60
N TYR A 313 11.78 -5.79 -9.86
CA TYR A 313 12.10 -4.61 -10.68
C TYR A 313 11.05 -4.30 -11.75
N ILE A 314 10.01 -5.13 -11.91
CA ILE A 314 9.07 -5.03 -13.04
C ILE A 314 8.28 -3.70 -13.09
N TYR A 315 8.16 -3.01 -11.96
CA TYR A 315 7.47 -1.71 -11.85
C TYR A 315 8.41 -0.52 -11.86
N GLN A 316 9.71 -0.76 -11.87
CA GLN A 316 10.67 0.30 -12.03
C GLN A 316 10.70 0.61 -13.52
N TYR A 317 10.49 1.87 -13.86
CA TYR A 317 10.68 2.36 -15.21
C TYR A 317 12.17 2.26 -15.61
N ILE A 318 13.06 2.43 -14.65
CA ILE A 318 14.51 2.30 -14.77
C ILE A 318 15.03 1.40 -13.65
N THR A 319 15.72 0.32 -14.01
CA THR A 319 16.33 -0.59 -13.03
C THR A 319 17.68 -0.08 -12.53
N PHE A 320 17.85 0.03 -11.21
CA PHE A 320 19.06 0.56 -10.58
C PHE A 320 19.91 -0.49 -9.84
N ALA A 321 20.11 -1.68 -10.42
CA ALA A 321 20.92 -2.74 -9.79
C ALA A 321 22.29 -2.23 -9.29
N GLY A 322 22.87 -1.26 -10.02
CA GLY A 322 24.08 -0.55 -9.66
C GLY A 322 25.34 -1.36 -9.95
N THR A 323 26.48 -0.68 -10.06
CA THR A 323 27.77 -1.31 -10.41
C THR A 323 28.86 -1.05 -9.37
N ARG A 324 28.58 -0.21 -8.38
CA ARG A 324 29.52 0.20 -7.33
C ARG A 324 28.77 0.46 -6.03
N ARG A 325 29.39 0.08 -4.90
CA ARG A 325 28.93 0.36 -3.54
C ARG A 325 29.91 1.31 -2.85
N ILE A 326 29.58 2.60 -2.88
CA ILE A 326 30.21 3.61 -2.00
C ILE A 326 29.40 3.70 -0.71
N GLY A 327 28.08 3.71 -0.83
CA GLY A 327 27.14 3.49 0.26
C GLY A 327 26.63 2.05 0.27
N PRO A 328 25.81 1.68 1.29
CA PRO A 328 25.20 0.35 1.38
C PRO A 328 24.22 0.06 0.24
N ASP A 329 23.92 -1.22 0.03
CA ASP A 329 22.85 -1.65 -0.86
C ASP A 329 21.46 -1.21 -0.32
N LEU A 330 20.56 -0.81 -1.22
CA LEU A 330 19.23 -0.29 -0.88
C LEU A 330 18.07 -1.25 -1.21
N SER A 331 18.33 -2.44 -1.77
CA SER A 331 17.27 -3.37 -2.21
C SER A 331 16.31 -3.81 -1.10
N ARG A 332 16.72 -3.66 0.16
CA ARG A 332 15.93 -4.02 1.35
C ARG A 332 15.74 -2.85 2.33
N VAL A 333 15.97 -1.61 1.88
CA VAL A 333 15.94 -0.44 2.77
C VAL A 333 14.56 -0.18 3.38
N GLY A 334 13.47 -0.50 2.67
CA GLY A 334 12.10 -0.36 3.18
C GLY A 334 11.84 -1.15 4.45
N VAL A 335 12.62 -2.20 4.69
CA VAL A 335 12.52 -3.07 5.88
C VAL A 335 13.62 -2.78 6.88
N LYS A 336 14.84 -2.53 6.38
CA LYS A 336 16.01 -2.27 7.22
C LYS A 336 15.98 -0.89 7.89
N LYS A 337 15.36 0.10 7.26
CA LYS A 337 15.21 1.48 7.74
C LYS A 337 13.82 2.02 7.37
N PRO A 338 12.74 1.53 8.01
CA PRO A 338 11.37 1.95 7.71
C PRO A 338 11.01 3.32 8.30
N SER A 339 11.80 3.82 9.26
CA SER A 339 11.51 5.06 9.98
C SER A 339 11.65 6.28 9.07
N ARG A 340 10.54 6.97 8.82
CA ARG A 340 10.52 8.26 8.11
C ARG A 340 11.44 9.29 8.77
N ASP A 341 11.43 9.37 10.09
CA ASP A 341 12.28 10.31 10.85
C ASP A 341 13.78 10.03 10.67
N TRP A 342 14.17 8.75 10.59
CA TRP A 342 15.54 8.37 10.27
C TRP A 342 15.93 8.87 8.88
N HIS A 343 15.07 8.67 7.88
CA HIS A 343 15.31 9.17 6.51
C HIS A 343 15.36 10.70 6.48
N MET A 344 14.50 11.40 7.22
CA MET A 344 14.54 12.87 7.34
C MET A 344 15.90 13.33 7.86
N SER A 345 16.36 12.77 8.99
CA SER A 345 17.66 13.09 9.57
C SER A 345 18.81 12.74 8.63
N HIS A 346 18.73 11.58 7.97
CA HIS A 346 19.77 11.11 7.07
C HIS A 346 19.89 11.98 5.81
N PHE A 347 18.80 12.37 5.16
CA PHE A 347 18.85 13.26 3.99
C PHE A 347 19.24 14.69 4.37
N TRP A 348 18.80 15.20 5.53
CA TRP A 348 19.18 16.53 6.00
C TRP A 348 20.68 16.64 6.33
N SER A 349 21.21 15.64 7.03
CA SER A 349 22.61 15.57 7.46
C SER A 349 23.02 14.11 7.63
N PRO A 350 23.60 13.46 6.60
CA PRO A 350 23.93 12.03 6.68
C PRO A 350 24.84 11.67 7.84
N LYS A 351 25.73 12.59 8.25
CA LYS A 351 26.67 12.43 9.36
C LYS A 351 26.02 12.35 10.74
N THR A 352 24.81 12.90 10.91
CA THR A 352 24.09 12.83 12.19
C THR A 352 23.38 11.49 12.35
N ALA A 353 22.81 10.95 11.27
CA ALA A 353 22.15 9.64 11.29
C ALA A 353 23.15 8.47 11.13
N SER A 354 24.29 8.70 10.48
CA SER A 354 25.34 7.71 10.23
C SER A 354 26.71 8.36 10.43
N LEU A 355 27.33 8.09 11.58
CA LEU A 355 28.62 8.66 11.94
C LEU A 355 29.68 8.28 10.90
N GLY A 356 30.44 9.27 10.42
CA GLY A 356 31.46 9.06 9.39
C GLY A 356 30.92 8.95 7.96
N SER A 357 29.62 9.16 7.74
CA SER A 357 29.05 9.15 6.39
C SER A 357 29.72 10.18 5.46
N ILE A 358 30.02 9.72 4.25
CA ILE A 358 30.54 10.53 3.14
C ILE A 358 29.44 10.92 2.14
N MET A 359 28.19 10.52 2.39
CA MET A 359 27.05 10.89 1.55
C MET A 359 26.83 12.41 1.59
N PRO A 360 26.56 13.06 0.43
CA PRO A 360 26.15 14.47 0.39
C PRO A 360 24.84 14.71 1.15
N ALA A 361 24.64 15.93 1.67
CA ALA A 361 23.37 16.34 2.25
C ALA A 361 22.38 16.77 1.15
N PHE A 362 21.11 16.40 1.28
CA PHE A 362 20.01 16.69 0.36
C PHE A 362 19.01 17.67 1.00
N GLN A 363 19.51 18.80 1.49
CA GLN A 363 18.71 19.78 2.21
C GLN A 363 17.61 20.42 1.34
N HIS A 364 17.75 20.39 0.01
CA HIS A 364 16.72 20.86 -0.95
C HIS A 364 15.49 19.94 -1.04
N PHE A 365 15.47 18.82 -0.31
CA PHE A 365 14.26 18.03 -0.07
C PHE A 365 13.39 18.59 1.06
N PHE A 366 13.81 19.70 1.65
CA PHE A 366 13.13 20.34 2.75
C PHE A 366 12.95 21.82 2.43
N ASP A 367 11.78 22.34 2.78
CA ASP A 367 11.48 23.76 2.70
C ASP A 367 11.88 24.44 4.02
N ASN A 368 12.17 25.75 3.96
CA ASN A 368 12.41 26.53 5.17
C ASN A 368 11.14 26.53 6.03
N ASP A 369 11.28 26.41 7.35
CA ASP A 369 10.13 26.58 8.25
C ASP A 369 9.64 28.04 8.16
N PRO A 370 8.47 28.31 7.53
CA PRO A 370 7.98 29.68 7.42
C PRO A 370 7.59 30.28 8.79
N ARG A 371 7.53 29.45 9.83
CA ARG A 371 7.14 29.84 11.19
C ARG A 371 8.34 30.27 12.04
N GLY A 372 9.56 29.84 11.73
CA GLY A 372 10.72 29.95 12.62
C GLY A 372 10.51 29.29 13.99
N THR A 373 9.56 28.35 14.09
CA THR A 373 9.13 27.72 15.35
C THR A 373 9.70 26.33 15.55
N SER A 374 10.35 25.75 14.52
CA SER A 374 11.06 24.49 14.70
C SER A 374 12.21 24.68 15.69
N GLY A 375 12.08 24.12 16.89
CA GLY A 375 13.20 24.03 17.84
C GLY A 375 14.36 23.18 17.31
N THR A 376 14.12 22.44 16.22
CA THR A 376 15.13 21.74 15.44
C THR A 376 15.61 22.62 14.30
N GLY A 377 16.93 22.73 14.10
CA GLY A 377 17.52 23.39 12.93
C GLY A 377 17.34 22.62 11.61
N MET A 378 16.29 21.80 11.48
CA MET A 378 15.99 20.96 10.32
C MET A 378 14.76 21.51 9.58
N GLY A 379 14.83 21.58 8.25
CA GLY A 379 13.72 22.05 7.41
C GLY A 379 12.49 21.13 7.42
N ILE A 380 11.38 21.61 6.86
CA ILE A 380 10.12 20.86 6.72
C ILE A 380 10.21 19.98 5.47
N PRO A 381 9.99 18.64 5.55
CA PRO A 381 10.02 17.79 4.37
C PRO A 381 9.04 18.25 3.30
N ASN A 382 9.52 18.40 2.06
CA ASN A 382 8.70 18.78 0.93
C ASN A 382 8.35 17.56 0.06
N HIS A 383 7.66 17.80 -1.04
CA HIS A 383 7.21 16.73 -1.94
C HIS A 383 8.36 15.87 -2.50
N ARG A 384 9.59 16.38 -2.58
CA ARG A 384 10.76 15.62 -3.03
C ARG A 384 11.17 14.59 -1.99
N PHE A 385 11.20 15.01 -0.72
CA PHE A 385 11.43 14.09 0.39
C PHE A 385 10.37 12.98 0.40
N GLU A 386 9.09 13.35 0.32
CA GLU A 386 8.03 12.34 0.33
C GLU A 386 8.14 11.39 -0.86
N ALA A 387 8.39 11.90 -2.06
CA ALA A 387 8.59 11.08 -3.25
C ALA A 387 9.73 10.07 -3.07
N ILE A 388 10.93 10.54 -2.71
CA ILE A 388 12.09 9.65 -2.54
C ILE A 388 11.87 8.65 -1.41
N PHE A 389 11.27 9.08 -0.30
CA PHE A 389 10.95 8.19 0.82
C PHE A 389 9.99 7.09 0.39
N GLN A 390 8.88 7.42 -0.28
CA GLN A 390 7.92 6.42 -0.75
C GLN A 390 8.55 5.44 -1.74
N TYR A 391 9.42 5.91 -2.64
CA TYR A 391 10.18 5.05 -3.55
C TYR A 391 11.11 4.09 -2.79
N LEU A 392 11.90 4.58 -1.83
CA LEU A 392 12.78 3.74 -1.01
C LEU A 392 11.98 2.72 -0.19
N MET A 393 10.78 3.10 0.28
CA MET A 393 9.91 2.20 1.03
C MET A 393 9.32 1.08 0.18
N THR A 394 9.43 1.12 -1.15
CA THR A 394 9.09 -0.02 -2.03
C THR A 394 10.14 -1.13 -2.02
N LYS A 395 11.39 -0.80 -1.64
CA LYS A 395 12.53 -1.70 -1.76
C LYS A 395 12.45 -2.79 -0.70
N GLY A 396 12.18 -4.00 -1.16
CA GLY A 396 12.01 -5.18 -0.32
C GLY A 396 10.59 -5.36 0.24
N THR A 397 9.63 -4.48 -0.06
CA THR A 397 8.27 -4.57 0.49
C THR A 397 7.21 -4.83 -0.57
N ARG A 398 7.47 -4.47 -1.84
CA ARG A 398 6.45 -4.44 -2.89
C ARG A 398 6.11 -5.82 -3.46
N ILE A 399 7.02 -6.79 -3.39
CA ILE A 399 6.88 -8.08 -4.07
C ILE A 399 7.55 -9.16 -3.24
N THR A 400 6.92 -9.49 -2.13
CA THR A 400 7.36 -10.61 -1.31
C THR A 400 6.33 -11.72 -1.46
N PRO A 401 6.61 -12.80 -2.20
CA PRO A 401 5.78 -14.01 -2.20
C PRO A 401 5.42 -14.44 -0.77
N PRO A 402 4.31 -15.15 -0.52
CA PRO A 402 3.99 -15.65 0.83
C PRO A 402 5.15 -16.51 1.39
N THR A 403 5.86 -17.24 0.52
CA THR A 403 7.09 -18.00 0.80
C THR A 403 8.31 -17.16 1.20
N GLN A 404 8.22 -15.85 1.04
CA GLN A 404 9.25 -14.91 1.46
C GLN A 404 8.69 -13.94 2.49
N ALA A 405 7.40 -13.94 2.84
CA ALA A 405 6.89 -12.94 3.77
C ALA A 405 7.53 -13.08 5.18
N TRP A 406 8.08 -14.26 5.51
CA TRP A 406 8.71 -14.55 6.81
C TRP A 406 9.82 -13.57 7.20
N TRP A 407 10.60 -13.04 6.26
CA TRP A 407 11.68 -12.08 6.57
C TRP A 407 11.16 -10.67 6.87
N LEU A 408 9.86 -10.44 6.62
CA LEU A 408 9.09 -9.26 7.02
C LEU A 408 8.33 -9.49 8.34
N GLY A 409 8.60 -10.62 9.01
CA GLY A 409 7.91 -11.02 10.23
C GLY A 409 6.51 -11.62 10.00
N LYS A 410 6.14 -11.94 8.75
CA LYS A 410 4.83 -12.49 8.39
C LYS A 410 4.97 -13.80 7.64
N ASP A 411 4.66 -14.96 8.22
CA ASP A 411 4.80 -16.24 7.49
C ASP A 411 3.44 -16.93 7.28
N PRO A 412 2.56 -16.39 6.41
CA PRO A 412 1.16 -16.81 6.32
C PRO A 412 0.98 -18.26 5.85
N ILE A 413 1.99 -18.82 5.17
CA ILE A 413 1.96 -20.21 4.70
C ILE A 413 2.85 -21.13 5.54
N GLN A 414 3.50 -20.61 6.59
CA GLN A 414 4.46 -21.35 7.41
C GLN A 414 5.59 -21.94 6.54
N THR A 415 6.26 -21.06 5.80
CA THR A 415 7.39 -21.34 4.91
C THR A 415 8.45 -22.21 5.59
N ILE A 416 8.77 -21.94 6.87
CA ILE A 416 9.74 -22.75 7.62
C ILE A 416 9.27 -24.21 7.70
N GLU A 417 8.00 -24.43 8.02
CA GLU A 417 7.42 -25.78 8.10
C GLU A 417 7.42 -26.48 6.74
N ILE A 418 7.27 -25.73 5.64
CA ILE A 418 7.36 -26.28 4.28
C ILE A 418 8.80 -26.69 3.94
N ILE A 419 9.79 -25.84 4.24
CA ILE A 419 11.21 -26.12 4.00
C ILE A 419 11.67 -27.33 4.83
N GLU A 420 11.20 -27.42 6.07
CA GLU A 420 11.51 -28.54 6.98
C GLU A 420 10.66 -29.79 6.68
N GLY A 421 9.77 -29.74 5.68
CA GLY A 421 8.93 -30.85 5.26
C GLY A 421 7.82 -31.23 6.26
N MET A 422 7.59 -30.40 7.28
CA MET A 422 6.52 -30.55 8.26
C MET A 422 5.15 -30.18 7.70
N LYS A 423 5.13 -29.37 6.63
CA LYS A 423 3.92 -28.94 5.93
C LYS A 423 4.13 -29.07 4.42
N LYS A 424 3.07 -29.37 3.67
CA LYS A 424 3.07 -29.28 2.20
C LYS A 424 2.30 -28.04 1.78
N LEU A 425 2.72 -27.43 0.69
CA LEU A 425 1.89 -26.42 0.02
C LEU A 425 0.54 -27.08 -0.32
N PRO A 426 -0.59 -26.40 -0.05
CA PRO A 426 -1.92 -26.92 -0.38
C PRO A 426 -2.08 -27.24 -1.87
#